data_AF-A0A1M5Y387-F1
#
_entry.id   AF-A0A1M5Y387-F1
#
_cell.length_a   1.000
_cell.length_b   1.000
_cell.length_c   1.000
_cell.angle_alpha   90.00
_cell.angle_beta   90.00
_cell.angle_gamma   90.00
#
_symmetry.space_group_name_H-M   'P 1'
#
loop_
_entity.id
_entity.type
_entity.pdbx_description
1 polymer ?
#
loop_
_entity_poly.entity_id
_entity_poly.type
_entity_poly.pdbx_seq_one_letter_code
_entity_poly.pdbx_strand_id
1 'polypeptide(L)'
;MKSTGSRSSARKRRAGFSDPAVDAVFSAYPKPLKAKLLALRRLIFDTAKTTKGVGALHETLKWGQPSYLTTETKSGSTIRIDRVKSATSRYAVYFHCQTDLVETFRELYPRELRYGGNRSILLNAEDELPEPALRHCLALALTYHLNKRKAARA
;
A
#
# COMPACT_ATOMS: atom_id res chain seq x y z
N MET A 1 -26.62 -11.26 -50.12
CA MET A 1 -26.35 -12.43 -49.25
C MET A 1 -24.96 -12.27 -48.64
N LYS A 2 -24.89 -12.49 -47.32
CA LYS A 2 -23.71 -12.64 -46.44
C LYS A 2 -22.89 -11.39 -46.08
N SER A 3 -23.32 -10.83 -44.95
CA SER A 3 -22.53 -10.23 -43.87
C SER A 3 -21.24 -10.99 -43.53
N THR A 4 -20.28 -10.27 -42.95
CA THR A 4 -19.50 -10.54 -41.71
C THR A 4 -18.07 -9.97 -41.87
N GLY A 5 -17.49 -9.22 -40.94
CA GLY A 5 -17.95 -8.75 -39.65
C GLY A 5 -16.96 -7.72 -39.12
N SER A 6 -17.49 -6.63 -38.57
CA SER A 6 -16.77 -5.71 -37.70
C SER A 6 -16.21 -6.49 -36.51
N ARG A 7 -14.89 -6.44 -36.30
CA ARG A 7 -14.28 -6.93 -35.05
C ARG A 7 -14.54 -5.90 -33.95
N SER A 8 -15.72 -6.03 -33.36
CA SER A 8 -16.19 -5.28 -32.21
C SER A 8 -15.34 -5.56 -30.96
N SER A 9 -15.27 -4.52 -30.14
CA SER A 9 -14.78 -4.43 -28.76
C SER A 9 -14.99 -5.68 -27.90
N ALA A 10 -13.98 -6.00 -27.07
CA ALA A 10 -14.15 -6.36 -25.65
C ALA A 10 -12.93 -7.14 -25.14
N ARG A 11 -11.98 -6.43 -24.51
CA ARG A 11 -11.22 -7.04 -23.42
C ARG A 11 -11.57 -6.28 -22.14
N LYS A 12 -12.77 -6.63 -21.64
CA LYS A 12 -13.23 -6.55 -20.24
C LYS A 12 -12.31 -5.69 -19.37
N ARG A 13 -12.75 -4.46 -19.03
CA ARG A 13 -12.09 -3.61 -18.02
C ARG A 13 -11.68 -4.51 -16.85
N ARG A 14 -10.37 -4.71 -16.66
CA ARG A 14 -9.85 -5.55 -15.56
C ARG A 14 -10.29 -4.87 -14.27
N ALA A 15 -11.32 -5.43 -13.66
CA ALA A 15 -11.90 -4.88 -12.44
C ALA A 15 -10.82 -4.91 -11.35
N GLY A 16 -10.28 -3.76 -10.97
CA GLY A 16 -9.48 -3.63 -9.75
C GLY A 16 -8.43 -2.53 -9.71
N PHE A 17 -7.82 -2.15 -10.84
CA PHE A 17 -6.71 -1.19 -10.89
C PHE A 17 -7.05 0.01 -11.79
N SER A 18 -6.69 1.20 -11.32
CA SER A 18 -6.85 2.45 -12.09
C SER A 18 -5.72 2.64 -13.11
N ASP A 19 -4.56 2.02 -12.88
CA ASP A 19 -3.34 2.16 -13.70
C ASP A 19 -2.91 0.78 -14.27
N PRO A 20 -2.84 0.60 -15.60
CA PRO A 20 -2.35 -0.63 -16.23
C PRO A 20 -0.92 -1.04 -15.83
N ALA A 21 -0.04 -0.08 -15.55
CA ALA A 21 1.33 -0.36 -15.13
C ALA A 21 1.34 -0.99 -13.74
N VAL A 22 0.46 -0.55 -12.84
CA VAL A 22 0.29 -1.15 -11.52
C VAL A 22 -0.23 -2.58 -11.64
N ASP A 23 -1.26 -2.81 -12.47
CA ASP A 23 -1.79 -4.15 -12.74
C ASP A 23 -0.70 -5.11 -13.28
N ALA A 24 0.18 -4.61 -14.16
CA ALA A 24 1.31 -5.37 -14.67
C ALA A 24 2.30 -5.78 -13.57
N VAL A 25 2.64 -4.87 -12.65
CA VAL A 25 3.51 -5.17 -11.50
C VAL A 25 2.88 -6.24 -10.60
N PHE A 26 1.60 -6.10 -10.25
CA PHE A 26 0.91 -7.12 -9.46
C PHE A 26 0.83 -8.48 -10.16
N SER A 27 0.70 -8.47 -11.49
CA SER A 27 0.67 -9.69 -12.29
C SER A 27 2.01 -10.41 -12.37
N ALA A 28 3.12 -9.69 -12.19
CA ALA A 28 4.48 -10.24 -12.20
C ALA A 28 4.92 -10.86 -10.86
N TYR A 29 4.19 -10.63 -9.77
CA TYR A 29 4.53 -11.24 -8.48
C TYR A 29 4.26 -12.77 -8.47
N PRO A 30 5.10 -13.56 -7.79
CA PRO A 30 4.82 -14.96 -7.52
C PRO A 30 3.47 -15.14 -6.84
N LYS A 31 2.72 -16.20 -7.17
CA LYS A 31 1.32 -16.40 -6.71
C LYS A 31 1.13 -16.21 -5.19
N PRO A 32 1.95 -16.79 -4.29
CA PRO A 32 1.77 -16.63 -2.84
C PRO A 32 1.91 -15.17 -2.38
N LEU A 33 2.93 -14.47 -2.90
CA LEU A 33 3.17 -13.06 -2.59
C LEU A 33 2.13 -12.14 -3.23
N LYS A 34 1.67 -12.45 -4.45
CA LYS A 34 0.63 -11.68 -5.13
C LYS A 34 -0.64 -11.60 -4.28
N ALA A 35 -1.09 -12.71 -3.72
CA ALA A 35 -2.27 -12.74 -2.86
C ALA A 35 -2.10 -11.85 -1.62
N LYS A 36 -0.96 -11.94 -0.94
CA LYS A 36 -0.66 -11.12 0.26
C LYS A 36 -0.51 -9.63 -0.07
N LEU A 37 0.13 -9.28 -1.18
CA LEU A 37 0.26 -7.89 -1.64
C LEU A 37 -1.09 -7.29 -2.07
N LEU A 38 -1.97 -8.08 -2.68
CA LEU A 38 -3.34 -7.65 -2.99
C LEU A 38 -4.18 -7.45 -1.71
N ALA A 39 -4.02 -8.30 -0.71
CA ALA A 39 -4.66 -8.12 0.60
C ALA A 39 -4.16 -6.83 1.28
N LEU A 40 -2.85 -6.58 1.22
CA LEU A 40 -2.24 -5.36 1.75
C LEU A 40 -2.72 -4.10 1.01
N ARG A 41 -2.83 -4.15 -0.33
CA ARG A 41 -3.44 -3.10 -1.13
C ARG A 41 -4.85 -2.78 -0.65
N ARG A 42 -5.69 -3.82 -0.50
CA ARG A 42 -7.07 -3.66 0.00
C ARG A 42 -7.07 -3.02 1.39
N LEU A 43 -6.18 -3.47 2.27
CA LEU A 43 -6.04 -2.95 3.63
C LEU A 43 -5.74 -1.45 3.64
N ILE A 44 -4.85 -0.99 2.76
CA ILE A 44 -4.48 0.43 2.64
C ILE A 44 -5.69 1.27 2.21
N PHE A 45 -6.42 0.83 1.17
CA PHE A 45 -7.62 1.53 0.72
C PHE A 45 -8.74 1.53 1.77
N ASP A 46 -8.97 0.40 2.43
CA ASP A 46 -10.00 0.31 3.46
C ASP A 46 -9.65 1.18 4.67
N THR A 47 -8.37 1.24 5.06
CA THR A 47 -7.88 2.14 6.11
C THR A 47 -8.07 3.61 5.73
N ALA A 48 -7.78 3.98 4.48
CA ALA A 48 -8.01 5.35 4.02
C ALA A 48 -9.49 5.77 4.07
N LYS A 49 -10.41 4.87 3.70
CA LYS A 49 -11.86 5.13 3.74
C LYS A 49 -12.36 5.38 5.16
N THR A 50 -11.82 4.69 6.15
CA THR A 50 -12.26 4.80 7.55
C THR A 50 -11.49 5.86 8.35
N THR A 51 -10.39 6.39 7.81
CA THR A 51 -9.56 7.38 8.51
C THR A 51 -9.92 8.81 8.11
N LYS A 52 -10.48 9.58 9.05
CA LYS A 52 -10.90 10.97 8.83
C LYS A 52 -9.72 11.84 8.38
N GLY A 53 -9.93 12.59 7.30
CA GLY A 53 -8.96 13.54 6.77
C GLY A 53 -7.98 12.97 5.73
N VAL A 54 -8.03 11.68 5.43
CA VAL A 54 -7.18 11.05 4.40
C VAL A 54 -7.70 11.31 2.99
N GLY A 55 -9.01 11.18 2.76
CA GLY A 55 -9.62 11.34 1.44
C GLY A 55 -9.31 10.18 0.49
N ALA A 56 -9.47 10.40 -0.81
CA ALA A 56 -9.18 9.40 -1.83
C ALA A 56 -7.66 9.20 -1.97
N LEU A 57 -7.23 7.94 -2.13
CA LEU A 57 -5.84 7.61 -2.41
C LEU A 57 -5.60 7.59 -3.92
N HIS A 58 -4.48 8.17 -4.33
CA HIS A 58 -3.91 7.97 -5.65
C HIS A 58 -2.93 6.78 -5.62
N GLU A 59 -3.24 5.75 -6.40
CA GLU A 59 -2.36 4.59 -6.62
C GLU A 59 -1.52 4.80 -7.88
N THR A 60 -0.20 4.62 -7.74
CA THR A 60 0.77 4.78 -8.83
C THR A 60 2.00 3.91 -8.60
N LEU A 61 2.99 3.99 -9.47
CA LEU A 61 4.30 3.36 -9.28
C LEU A 61 5.36 4.41 -8.90
N LYS A 62 6.13 4.13 -7.84
CA LYS A 62 7.40 4.82 -7.56
C LYS A 62 8.49 3.79 -7.46
N TRP A 63 9.58 3.99 -8.19
CA TRP A 63 10.71 3.03 -8.25
C TRP A 63 10.27 1.61 -8.67
N GLY A 64 9.24 1.52 -9.51
CA GLY A 64 8.65 0.25 -9.94
C GLY A 64 7.77 -0.45 -8.88
N GLN A 65 7.45 0.23 -7.77
CA GLN A 65 6.68 -0.35 -6.65
C GLN A 65 5.30 0.30 -6.54
N PRO A 66 4.22 -0.49 -6.29
CA PRO A 66 2.92 0.05 -5.95
C PRO A 66 3.00 1.02 -4.78
N SER A 67 2.50 2.22 -5.01
CA SER A 67 2.63 3.38 -4.12
C SER A 67 1.28 4.06 -3.95
N TYR A 68 0.98 4.46 -2.73
CA TYR A 68 -0.29 5.04 -2.31
C TYR A 68 -0.05 6.41 -1.70
N LEU A 69 -0.71 7.42 -2.27
CA LEU A 69 -0.50 8.81 -1.93
C LEU A 69 -1.83 9.50 -1.63
N THR A 70 -1.80 10.40 -0.66
CA THR A 70 -2.90 11.32 -0.35
C THR A 70 -2.74 12.59 -1.18
N THR A 71 -2.79 12.51 -2.52
CA THR A 71 -2.48 13.64 -3.42
C THR A 71 -3.44 14.81 -3.27
N GLU A 72 -4.72 14.51 -3.04
CA GLU A 72 -5.78 15.50 -2.87
C GLU A 72 -5.65 16.25 -1.53
N THR A 73 -5.60 15.51 -0.41
CA THR A 73 -5.63 16.08 0.94
C THR A 73 -4.25 16.46 1.48
N LYS A 74 -3.17 15.89 0.92
CA LYS A 74 -1.79 16.02 1.39
C LYS A 74 -1.69 15.75 2.90
N SER A 75 -2.48 14.81 3.40
CA SER A 75 -2.58 14.46 4.82
C SER A 75 -1.47 13.53 5.27
N GLY A 76 -0.95 12.68 4.39
CA GLY A 76 -0.09 11.56 4.74
C GLY A 76 1.24 11.50 4.02
N SER A 77 2.11 10.63 4.52
CA SER A 77 3.34 10.21 3.86
C SER A 77 3.05 9.12 2.83
N THR A 78 3.89 9.00 1.80
CA THR A 78 3.73 7.96 0.77
C THR A 78 3.94 6.57 1.39
N ILE A 79 3.00 5.66 1.16
CA ILE A 79 3.11 4.24 1.53
C ILE A 79 3.44 3.46 0.26
N ARG A 80 4.41 2.55 0.32
CA ARG A 80 4.70 1.63 -0.78
C ARG A 80 4.66 0.20 -0.30
N ILE A 81 4.42 -0.73 -1.20
CA ILE A 81 4.46 -2.15 -0.91
C ILE A 81 5.25 -2.88 -1.97
N ASP A 82 6.03 -3.88 -1.59
CA ASP A 82 6.75 -4.73 -2.53
C ASP A 82 7.16 -6.05 -1.87
N ARG A 83 7.58 -7.00 -2.69
CA ARG A 83 8.34 -8.16 -2.21
C ARG A 83 9.72 -7.74 -1.72
N VAL A 84 10.26 -8.48 -0.74
CA VAL A 84 11.66 -8.33 -0.34
C VAL A 84 12.52 -9.16 -1.31
N LYS A 85 13.31 -8.50 -2.16
CA LYS A 85 14.08 -9.17 -3.23
C LYS A 85 15.01 -10.29 -2.75
N SER A 86 15.56 -10.16 -1.53
CA SER A 86 16.46 -11.15 -0.93
C SER A 86 15.75 -12.33 -0.24
N ALA A 87 14.42 -12.35 -0.21
CA ALA A 87 13.66 -13.37 0.53
C ALA A 87 12.35 -13.74 -0.19
N THR A 88 12.27 -14.99 -0.65
CA THR A 88 11.20 -15.51 -1.53
C THR A 88 9.79 -15.41 -0.95
N SER A 89 9.64 -15.53 0.37
CA SER A 89 8.34 -15.47 1.06
C SER A 89 8.12 -14.18 1.85
N ARG A 90 8.98 -13.17 1.69
CA ARG A 90 8.84 -11.91 2.43
C ARG A 90 8.34 -10.78 1.55
N TYR A 91 7.51 -9.95 2.14
CA TYR A 91 7.02 -8.70 1.58
C TYR A 91 7.04 -7.63 2.66
N ALA A 92 6.91 -6.37 2.26
CA ALA A 92 7.05 -5.27 3.18
C ALA A 92 6.15 -4.09 2.81
N VAL A 93 5.81 -3.33 3.85
CA VAL A 93 5.30 -1.98 3.74
C VAL A 93 6.48 -1.03 3.93
N TYR A 94 6.72 -0.15 2.97
CA TYR A 94 7.78 0.83 3.01
C TYR A 94 7.23 2.24 3.25
N PHE A 95 7.93 2.97 4.10
CA PHE A 95 7.63 4.33 4.48
C PHE A 95 8.77 5.27 4.06
N HIS A 96 8.53 6.57 4.18
CA HIS A 96 9.54 7.59 3.90
C HIS A 96 10.59 7.63 5.04
N CYS A 97 11.87 7.45 4.72
CA CYS A 97 12.93 7.31 5.72
C CYS A 97 13.23 8.60 6.53
N GLN A 98 12.85 9.77 6.02
CA GLN A 98 12.98 11.04 6.76
C GLN A 98 11.78 11.33 7.67
N THR A 99 10.97 10.32 7.97
CA THR A 99 9.88 10.41 8.95
C THR A 99 10.20 9.54 10.15
N ASP A 100 9.64 9.91 11.29
CA ASP A 100 9.63 9.18 12.56
C ASP A 100 8.64 8.01 12.58
N LEU A 101 7.88 7.79 11.50
CA LEU A 101 6.82 6.76 11.43
C LEU A 101 7.28 5.38 11.92
N VAL A 102 8.41 4.87 11.41
CA VAL A 102 8.88 3.51 11.78
C VAL A 102 9.38 3.46 13.22
N GLU A 103 9.90 4.56 13.74
CA GLU A 103 10.27 4.68 15.16
C GLU A 103 9.02 4.64 16.05
N THR A 104 8.02 5.47 15.74
CA THR A 104 6.71 5.46 16.42
C THR A 104 6.05 4.08 16.38
N PHE A 105 6.08 3.39 15.23
CA PHE A 105 5.50 2.05 15.14
C PHE A 105 6.22 1.06 16.05
N ARG A 106 7.54 1.14 16.14
CA ARG A 106 8.35 0.26 16.98
C ARG A 106 8.03 0.45 18.46
N GLU A 107 7.74 1.67 18.89
CA GLU A 107 7.30 1.95 20.25
C GLU A 107 5.90 1.38 20.54
N LEU A 108 4.97 1.52 19.58
CA LEU A 108 3.59 1.05 19.72
C LEU A 108 3.46 -0.48 19.62
N TYR A 109 4.25 -1.11 18.76
CA TYR A 109 4.14 -2.52 18.38
C TYR A 109 5.51 -3.20 18.31
N PRO A 110 6.25 -3.29 19.43
CA PRO A 110 7.60 -3.87 19.44
C PRO A 110 7.61 -5.39 19.27
N ARG A 111 6.51 -6.08 19.60
CA ARG A 111 6.44 -7.56 19.61
C ARG A 111 5.60 -8.11 18.45
N GLU A 112 4.60 -7.34 18.03
CA GLU A 112 3.57 -7.70 17.06
C GLU A 112 4.07 -7.50 15.62
N LEU A 113 4.99 -6.55 15.41
CA LEU A 113 5.50 -6.20 14.09
C LEU A 113 7.02 -6.36 14.03
N ARG A 114 7.51 -6.69 12.83
CA ARG A 114 8.94 -6.78 12.52
C ARG A 114 9.32 -5.62 11.64
N TYR A 115 10.50 -5.04 11.87
CA TYR A 115 10.93 -3.83 11.17
C TYR A 115 12.22 -4.08 10.39
N GLY A 116 12.29 -3.52 9.18
CA GLY A 116 13.49 -3.50 8.34
C GLY A 116 14.12 -2.11 8.37
N GLY A 117 15.18 -1.96 9.16
CA GLY A 117 15.84 -0.67 9.41
C GLY A 117 14.87 0.38 9.95
N ASN A 118 14.94 1.59 9.41
CA ASN A 118 14.07 2.72 9.75
C ASN A 118 12.99 3.01 8.68
N ARG A 119 12.75 2.08 7.75
CA ARG A 119 11.94 2.37 6.54
C ARG A 119 10.88 1.34 6.21
N SER A 120 10.75 0.25 6.95
CA SER A 120 9.78 -0.78 6.59
C SER A 120 9.26 -1.61 7.75
N ILE A 121 8.01 -2.08 7.58
CA ILE A 121 7.45 -3.22 8.31
C ILE A 121 7.61 -4.45 7.42
N LEU A 122 8.23 -5.50 7.96
CA LEU A 122 8.48 -6.78 7.28
C LEU A 122 7.39 -7.79 7.63
N LEU A 123 6.90 -8.49 6.62
CA LEU A 123 5.85 -9.49 6.72
C LEU A 123 6.28 -10.78 6.00
N ASN A 124 5.69 -11.90 6.40
CA ASN A 124 5.93 -13.22 5.81
C ASN A 124 4.65 -13.75 5.17
N ALA A 125 4.77 -14.42 4.02
CA ALA A 125 3.65 -15.00 3.30
C ALA A 125 3.01 -16.17 4.05
N GLU A 126 3.79 -16.87 4.87
CA GLU A 126 3.29 -18.02 5.66
C GLU A 126 2.52 -17.58 6.92
N ASP A 127 2.73 -16.35 7.38
CA ASP A 127 2.11 -15.83 8.60
C ASP A 127 0.74 -15.19 8.29
N GLU A 128 -0.12 -15.18 9.31
CA GLU A 128 -1.31 -14.34 9.31
C GLU A 128 -0.93 -12.85 9.32
N LEU A 129 -1.73 -12.03 8.66
CA LEU A 129 -1.48 -10.60 8.63
C LEU A 129 -1.86 -10.02 10.02
N PRO A 130 -0.95 -9.31 10.73
CA PRO A 130 -1.26 -8.65 11.99
C PRO A 130 -2.12 -7.39 11.74
N GLU A 131 -3.35 -7.63 11.28
CA GLU A 131 -4.20 -6.61 10.68
C GLU A 131 -4.51 -5.43 11.61
N PRO A 132 -4.84 -5.61 12.91
CA PRO A 132 -5.13 -4.49 13.80
C PRO A 132 -3.94 -3.52 13.96
N ALA A 133 -2.75 -4.05 14.24
CA ALA A 133 -1.53 -3.26 14.38
C ALA A 133 -1.17 -2.58 13.05
N LEU A 134 -1.25 -3.33 11.95
CA LEU A 134 -0.92 -2.80 10.63
C LEU A 134 -1.89 -1.70 10.19
N ARG A 135 -3.20 -1.85 10.42
CA ARG A 135 -4.20 -0.79 10.15
C ARG A 135 -3.85 0.50 10.89
N HIS A 136 -3.46 0.40 12.16
CA HIS A 136 -3.08 1.57 12.94
C HIS A 136 -1.83 2.26 12.35
N CYS A 137 -0.78 1.50 12.01
CA CYS A 137 0.41 2.06 11.35
C CYS A 137 0.09 2.72 10.01
N LEU A 138 -0.78 2.10 9.20
CA LEU A 138 -1.23 2.66 7.93
C LEU A 138 -2.01 3.95 8.13
N ALA A 139 -2.92 4.01 9.12
CA ALA A 139 -3.66 5.22 9.44
C ALA A 139 -2.73 6.37 9.85
N LEU A 140 -1.77 6.11 10.74
CA LEU A 140 -0.76 7.08 11.18
C LEU A 140 0.06 7.61 9.99
N ALA A 141 0.51 6.72 9.09
CA ALA A 141 1.22 7.12 7.88
C ALA A 141 0.36 7.99 6.95
N LEU A 142 -0.91 7.63 6.75
CA LEU A 142 -1.86 8.36 5.90
C LEU A 142 -2.31 9.71 6.50
N THR A 143 -2.12 9.93 7.80
CA THR A 143 -2.41 11.21 8.48
C THR A 143 -1.17 11.95 8.97
N TYR A 144 0.03 11.49 8.61
CA TYR A 144 1.29 11.99 9.13
C TYR A 144 1.43 13.53 9.10
N HIS A 145 1.28 14.13 7.93
CA HIS A 145 1.39 15.59 7.77
C HIS A 145 0.21 16.34 8.39
N LEU A 146 -0.99 15.75 8.39
CA LEU A 146 -2.15 16.32 9.06
C LEU A 146 -1.91 16.43 10.57
N ASN A 147 -1.39 15.38 11.20
CA ASN A 147 -1.10 15.35 12.63
C ASN A 147 0.03 16.32 12.97
N LYS A 148 1.09 16.38 12.16
CA LYS A 148 2.17 17.36 12.33
C LYS A 148 1.68 18.81 12.25
N ARG A 149 0.78 19.13 11.32
CA ARG A 149 0.15 20.46 11.22
C ARG A 149 -0.74 20.79 12.41
N LYS A 150 -1.43 19.80 12.99
CA LYS A 150 -2.24 20.00 14.21
C LYS A 150 -1.36 20.26 15.42
N ALA A 151 -0.30 19.48 15.61
CA ALA A 151 0.64 19.66 16.70
C ALA A 151 1.33 21.03 16.66
N ALA A 152 1.70 21.53 15.47
CA ALA A 152 2.29 22.85 15.32
C ALA A 152 1.33 24.03 15.57
N ARG A 153 0.02 23.77 15.72
CA ARG A 153 -1.02 24.77 15.99
C ARG A 153 -1.55 24.71 17.42
N ALA A 154 -1.17 23.68 18.18
CA ALA A 154 -1.50 23.51 19.59
C ALA A 154 -0.44 24.20 20.44
#